data_AF-A0A662FUN9-F1
#
_entry.id   AF-A0A662FUN9-F1
#
_cell.length_a   1.000
_cell.length_b   1.000
_cell.length_c   1.000
_cell.angle_alpha   90.00
_cell.angle_beta   90.00
_cell.angle_gamma   90.00
#
_symmetry.space_group_name_H-M   'P 1'
#
loop_
_entity.id
_entity.type
_entity.pdbx_description
1 polymer ?
#
loop_
_entity_poly.entity_id
_entity_poly.type
_entity_poly.pdbx_seq_one_letter_code
_entity_poly.pdbx_strand_id
1 'polypeptide(L)'
;MDTSITKLIYIGKQISSWNVSLRNGELKIFFKDFVNLAPEYRGPWKLVNRVLDKGFLTISPAELARLLETGVKKYVLSLIENIKVNYEQLPESFYMVIEEVSRTWSQIKSNFASIRGKIEVEKIPGLFPPCIQSLIDSLKAGKNLPHSARFALASFLLNIGYSVDEVLEVFSFSPDFREDLARYQIEHIAGLRGSRTKYSPYKCDNMRSLGLCRWQCRGIRHPLQFFFRAVRGRKPEVKEVG
;
A
#
# COMPACT_ATOMS: atom_id res chain seq x y z
N MET A 1 29.63 0.69 24.29
CA MET A 1 28.20 0.88 23.98
C MET A 1 28.09 1.37 22.55
N ASP A 2 27.28 0.74 21.70
CA ASP A 2 27.11 1.18 20.31
C ASP A 2 26.34 2.51 20.28
N THR A 3 27.03 3.60 19.90
CA THR A 3 26.52 4.96 19.80
C THR A 3 25.26 5.07 18.93
N SER A 4 25.10 4.16 17.96
CA SER A 4 23.95 4.12 17.04
C SER A 4 22.67 3.72 17.76
N ILE A 5 22.73 2.70 18.62
CA ILE A 5 21.56 2.20 19.37
C ILE A 5 21.05 3.27 20.34
N THR A 6 21.96 3.96 21.03
CA THR A 6 21.60 5.04 21.96
C THR A 6 20.87 6.18 21.26
N LYS A 7 21.31 6.54 20.04
CA LYS A 7 20.60 7.54 19.20
C LYS A 7 19.20 7.09 18.83
N LEU A 8 19.01 5.82 18.43
CA LEU A 8 17.69 5.28 18.09
C LEU A 8 16.73 5.32 19.30
N ILE A 9 17.21 4.93 20.48
CA ILE A 9 16.45 5.02 21.74
C ILE A 9 16.06 6.47 22.03
N TYR A 10 17.01 7.40 21.90
CA TYR A 10 16.77 8.83 22.13
C TYR A 10 15.66 9.37 21.23
N ILE A 11 15.74 9.09 19.92
CA ILE A 11 14.73 9.53 18.94
C ILE A 11 13.35 8.96 19.30
N GLY A 12 13.25 7.67 19.63
CA GLY A 12 11.98 7.04 19.99
C GLY A 12 11.32 7.66 21.23
N LYS A 13 12.14 8.07 22.21
CA LYS A 13 11.66 8.77 23.41
C LYS A 13 11.19 10.20 23.10
N GLN A 14 11.89 10.92 22.24
CA GLN A 14 11.55 12.32 21.91
C GLN A 14 10.29 12.44 21.06
N ILE A 15 10.10 11.56 20.07
CA ILE A 15 9.00 11.67 19.12
C ILE A 15 7.65 11.34 19.78
N SER A 16 7.62 10.39 20.71
CA SER A 16 6.33 9.88 21.23
C SER A 16 6.44 9.16 22.57
N SER A 17 7.42 9.53 23.41
CA SER A 17 7.57 9.02 24.78
C SER A 17 7.59 7.49 24.89
N TRP A 18 8.19 6.79 23.91
CA TRP A 18 8.20 5.33 23.91
C TRP A 18 8.94 4.75 25.11
N ASN A 19 8.38 3.69 25.67
CA ASN A 19 9.01 2.92 26.71
C ASN A 19 9.96 1.89 26.09
N VAL A 20 11.07 2.41 25.55
CA VAL A 20 12.19 1.63 25.01
C VAL A 20 13.45 1.87 25.86
N SER A 21 14.14 0.79 26.19
CA SER A 21 15.35 0.83 27.03
C SER A 21 16.29 -0.32 26.71
N LEU A 22 17.57 -0.15 27.03
CA LEU A 22 18.53 -1.23 27.04
C LEU A 22 18.57 -1.83 28.46
N ARG A 23 18.28 -3.13 28.61
CA ARG A 23 18.31 -3.85 29.90
C ARG A 23 19.15 -5.11 29.74
N ASN A 24 20.18 -5.26 30.57
CA ASN A 24 21.10 -6.41 30.53
C ASN A 24 21.69 -6.69 29.13
N GLY A 25 21.97 -5.63 28.35
CA GLY A 25 22.48 -5.76 26.97
C GLY A 25 21.41 -6.02 25.90
N GLU A 26 20.15 -6.23 26.28
CA GLU A 26 19.04 -6.44 25.35
C GLU A 26 18.20 -5.18 25.17
N LEU A 27 17.80 -4.89 23.94
CA LEU A 27 16.81 -3.85 23.65
C LEU A 27 15.42 -4.34 24.00
N LYS A 28 14.74 -3.59 24.87
CA LYS A 28 13.40 -3.90 25.35
C LYS A 28 12.45 -2.77 24.99
N ILE A 29 11.27 -3.12 24.47
CA ILE A 29 10.18 -2.18 24.21
C ILE A 29 8.90 -2.66 24.89
N PHE A 30 8.11 -1.73 25.44
CA PHE A 30 6.82 -2.07 26.02
C PHE A 30 5.82 -2.50 24.94
N PHE A 31 4.99 -3.50 25.22
CA PHE A 31 4.14 -4.13 24.20
C PHE A 31 3.15 -3.16 23.54
N LYS A 32 2.64 -2.18 24.29
CA LYS A 32 1.69 -1.19 23.77
C LYS A 32 2.35 -0.34 22.67
N ASP A 33 3.59 0.08 22.88
CA ASP A 33 4.36 0.83 21.89
C ASP A 33 4.68 -0.05 20.69
N PHE A 34 5.10 -1.29 20.91
CA PHE A 34 5.35 -2.25 19.83
C PHE A 34 4.12 -2.47 18.94
N VAL A 35 2.95 -2.74 19.52
CA VAL A 35 1.70 -2.98 18.76
C VAL A 35 1.27 -1.73 18.00
N ASN A 36 1.39 -0.55 18.60
CA ASN A 36 1.06 0.70 17.94
C ASN A 36 2.01 0.99 16.76
N LEU A 37 3.28 0.59 16.85
CA LEU A 37 4.31 0.90 15.86
C LEU A 37 4.56 -0.22 14.85
N ALA A 38 3.95 -1.39 15.04
CA ALA A 38 4.13 -2.54 14.18
C ALA A 38 3.85 -2.15 12.71
N PRO A 39 4.83 -2.28 11.79
CA PRO A 39 4.67 -1.85 10.41
C PRO A 39 3.66 -2.71 9.64
N GLU A 40 3.48 -3.96 10.07
CA GLU A 40 2.60 -4.94 9.46
C GLU A 40 2.01 -5.88 10.53
N TYR A 41 0.82 -6.43 10.31
CA TYR A 41 0.19 -7.39 11.23
C TYR A 41 0.50 -8.85 10.85
N ARG A 42 1.77 -9.18 10.59
CA ARG A 42 2.21 -10.52 10.14
C ARG A 42 3.58 -10.92 10.68
N GLY A 43 3.83 -12.22 10.72
CA GLY A 43 5.14 -12.79 11.06
C GLY A 43 5.66 -12.28 12.41
N PRO A 44 6.91 -11.80 12.51
CA PRO A 44 7.52 -11.37 13.77
C PRO A 44 6.90 -10.08 14.34
N TRP A 45 6.03 -9.39 13.60
CA TRP A 45 5.35 -8.17 14.04
C TRP A 45 4.01 -8.44 14.74
N LYS A 46 3.50 -9.68 14.68
CA LYS A 46 2.36 -10.09 15.49
C LYS A 46 2.81 -10.30 16.92
N LEU A 47 2.16 -9.62 17.87
CA LEU A 47 2.46 -9.78 19.30
C LEU A 47 2.38 -11.24 19.77
N VAL A 48 1.42 -12.02 19.25
CA VAL A 48 1.25 -13.45 19.57
C VAL A 48 2.45 -14.31 19.17
N ASN A 49 3.34 -13.82 18.29
CA ASN A 49 4.55 -14.51 17.85
C ASN A 49 5.80 -14.03 18.61
N ARG A 50 5.64 -13.32 19.73
CA ARG A 50 6.74 -12.73 20.49
C ARG A 50 6.71 -13.17 21.94
N VAL A 51 7.90 -13.31 22.50
CA VAL A 51 8.08 -13.53 23.93
C VAL A 51 7.85 -12.20 24.64
N LEU A 52 6.94 -12.22 25.61
CA LEU A 52 6.61 -11.08 26.46
C LEU A 52 7.03 -11.41 27.89
N ASP A 53 7.91 -10.59 28.47
CA ASP A 53 8.33 -10.71 29.87
C ASP A 53 8.03 -9.40 30.60
N LYS A 54 7.20 -9.48 31.66
CA LYS A 54 6.78 -8.34 32.47
C LYS A 54 6.30 -7.13 31.64
N GLY A 55 5.63 -7.38 30.51
CA GLY A 55 5.11 -6.36 29.60
C GLY A 55 6.11 -5.84 28.55
N PHE A 56 7.33 -6.36 28.50
CA PHE A 56 8.36 -5.95 27.55
C PHE A 56 8.72 -7.06 26.56
N LEU A 57 9.02 -6.66 25.33
CA LEU A 57 9.51 -7.53 24.28
C LEU A 57 11.00 -7.26 24.03
N THR A 58 11.78 -8.30 23.80
CA THR A 58 13.11 -8.16 23.21
C THR A 58 12.98 -7.85 21.72
N ILE A 59 13.71 -6.84 21.25
CA ILE A 59 13.79 -6.47 19.84
C ILE A 59 15.26 -6.32 19.42
N SER A 60 15.53 -6.50 18.13
CA SER A 60 16.84 -6.18 17.57
C SER A 60 16.98 -4.69 17.22
N PRO A 61 18.21 -4.17 17.03
CA PRO A 61 18.41 -2.80 16.55
C PRO A 61 17.73 -2.51 15.20
N ALA A 62 17.70 -3.50 14.29
CA ALA A 62 17.03 -3.38 13.00
C ALA A 62 15.49 -3.29 13.16
N GLU A 63 14.94 -4.03 14.11
CA GLU A 63 13.51 -3.94 14.43
C GLU A 63 13.17 -2.58 15.04
N LEU A 64 14.01 -2.06 15.95
CA LEU A 64 13.84 -0.72 16.50
C LEU A 64 13.86 0.35 15.40
N ALA A 65 14.79 0.27 14.45
CA ALA A 65 14.84 1.18 13.31
C ALA A 65 13.57 1.14 12.45
N ARG A 66 13.00 -0.06 12.23
CA ARG A 66 11.75 -0.21 11.47
C ARG A 66 10.52 0.30 12.22
N LEU A 67 10.46 0.12 13.53
CA LEU A 67 9.43 0.72 14.39
C LEU A 67 9.56 2.26 14.38
N LEU A 68 10.79 2.77 14.44
CA LEU A 68 11.10 4.20 14.33
C LEU A 68 10.58 4.82 13.03
N GLU A 69 10.80 4.17 11.89
CA GLU A 69 10.27 4.64 10.60
C GLU A 69 8.74 4.81 10.62
N THR A 70 8.03 3.84 11.20
CA THR A 70 6.56 3.90 11.33
C THR A 70 6.15 5.02 12.31
N GLY A 71 6.88 5.17 13.40
CA GLY A 71 6.65 6.22 14.40
C GLY A 71 6.86 7.63 13.85
N VAL A 72 7.98 7.88 13.16
CA VAL A 72 8.27 9.16 12.50
C VAL A 72 7.17 9.49 11.50
N LYS A 73 6.72 8.51 10.70
CA LYS A 73 5.63 8.71 9.76
C LYS A 73 4.34 9.14 10.46
N LYS A 74 3.95 8.46 11.54
CA LYS A 74 2.77 8.82 12.34
C LYS A 74 2.90 10.21 12.96
N TYR A 75 4.09 10.54 13.48
CA TYR A 75 4.37 11.84 14.07
C TYR A 75 4.23 12.97 13.06
N VAL A 76 4.87 12.86 11.88
CA VAL A 76 4.76 13.86 10.82
C VAL A 76 3.30 14.04 10.38
N LEU A 77 2.54 12.95 10.22
CA LEU A 77 1.11 13.03 9.91
C LEU A 77 0.33 13.77 11.00
N SER A 78 0.60 13.48 12.26
CA SER A 78 -0.05 14.17 13.38
C SER A 78 0.30 15.65 13.43
N LEU A 79 1.53 16.04 13.08
CA LEU A 79 1.89 17.46 12.98
C LEU A 79 1.06 18.14 11.88
N ILE A 80 0.94 17.51 10.71
CA ILE A 80 0.16 18.04 9.59
C ILE A 80 -1.33 18.17 9.96
N GLU A 81 -1.92 17.14 10.58
CA GLU A 81 -3.34 17.14 10.99
C GLU A 81 -3.66 18.20 12.04
N ASN A 82 -2.70 18.52 12.91
CA ASN A 82 -2.89 19.51 13.98
C ASN A 82 -2.56 20.94 13.54
N ILE A 83 -1.97 21.14 12.36
CA ILE A 83 -1.75 22.48 11.82
C ILE A 83 -3.09 23.06 11.37
N LYS A 84 -3.51 24.13 12.03
CA LYS A 84 -4.61 24.98 11.57
C LYS A 84 -4.02 26.07 10.68
N VAL A 85 -4.19 25.93 9.37
CA VAL A 85 -3.79 26.97 8.42
C VAL A 85 -4.93 27.95 8.24
N ASN A 86 -4.69 29.24 8.49
CA ASN A 86 -5.58 30.28 8.03
C ASN A 86 -5.15 30.71 6.63
N TYR A 87 -5.87 30.21 5.62
CA TYR A 87 -5.58 30.49 4.21
C TYR A 87 -5.66 31.99 3.86
N GLU A 88 -6.46 32.77 4.58
CA GLU A 88 -6.64 34.21 4.34
C GLU A 88 -5.41 35.04 4.75
N GLN A 89 -4.52 34.49 5.58
CA GLN A 89 -3.33 35.20 6.10
C GLN A 89 -2.03 34.74 5.42
N LEU A 90 -2.12 33.88 4.41
CA LEU A 90 -0.93 33.43 3.68
C LEU A 90 -0.50 34.50 2.67
N PRO A 91 0.79 34.88 2.64
CA PRO A 91 1.30 35.78 1.60
C PRO A 91 1.09 35.20 0.20
N GLU A 92 0.85 36.07 -0.79
CA GLU A 92 0.63 35.68 -2.20
C GLU A 92 1.81 34.86 -2.76
N SER A 93 3.04 35.18 -2.34
CA SER A 93 4.24 34.41 -2.71
C SER A 93 4.21 32.95 -2.27
N PHE A 94 3.47 32.63 -1.20
CA PHE A 94 3.27 31.27 -0.73
C PHE A 94 2.34 30.48 -1.64
N TYR A 95 1.29 31.13 -2.19
CA TYR A 95 0.41 30.53 -3.18
C TYR A 95 1.15 30.20 -4.48
N MET A 96 2.06 31.07 -4.92
CA MET A 96 2.90 30.79 -6.09
C MET A 96 3.78 29.56 -5.88
N VAL A 97 4.40 29.41 -4.71
CA VAL A 97 5.22 28.22 -4.38
C VAL A 97 4.35 26.97 -4.29
N ILE A 98 3.17 27.04 -3.67
CA ILE A 98 2.22 25.93 -3.63
C ILE A 98 1.79 25.54 -5.04
N GLU A 99 1.51 26.51 -5.91
CA GLU A 99 1.14 26.25 -7.30
C GLU A 99 2.30 25.62 -8.08
N GLU A 100 3.53 26.08 -7.90
CA GLU A 100 4.71 25.50 -8.53
C GLU A 100 4.97 24.07 -8.05
N VAL A 101 4.89 23.82 -6.74
CA VAL A 101 5.00 22.49 -6.14
C VAL A 101 3.86 21.60 -6.62
N SER A 102 2.63 22.11 -6.67
CA SER A 102 1.46 21.38 -7.17
C SER A 102 1.58 21.09 -8.66
N ARG A 103 2.12 22.02 -9.47
CA ARG A 103 2.37 21.86 -10.91
C ARG A 103 3.46 20.83 -11.15
N THR A 104 4.59 20.92 -10.45
CA THR A 104 5.69 19.96 -10.53
C THR A 104 5.25 18.58 -10.05
N TRP A 105 4.51 18.52 -8.94
CA TRP A 105 3.92 17.29 -8.44
C TRP A 105 2.89 16.74 -9.41
N SER A 106 2.07 17.58 -10.03
CA SER A 106 1.12 17.21 -11.07
C SER A 106 1.80 16.77 -12.35
N GLN A 107 2.99 17.30 -12.68
CA GLN A 107 3.84 16.86 -13.80
C GLN A 107 4.52 15.52 -13.50
N ILE A 108 4.97 15.28 -12.27
CA ILE A 108 5.46 13.97 -11.83
C ILE A 108 4.30 12.98 -11.83
N LYS A 109 3.15 13.38 -11.29
CA LYS A 109 1.92 12.59 -11.25
C LYS A 109 1.35 12.40 -12.65
N SER A 110 1.58 13.32 -13.60
CA SER A 110 1.24 13.21 -15.01
C SER A 110 2.31 12.49 -15.82
N ASN A 111 3.54 12.33 -15.34
CA ASN A 111 4.47 11.32 -15.83
C ASN A 111 4.01 9.93 -15.35
N PHE A 112 3.44 9.85 -14.15
CA PHE A 112 2.69 8.66 -13.71
C PHE A 112 1.33 8.54 -14.40
N ALA A 113 0.72 9.61 -14.91
CA ALA A 113 -0.61 9.60 -15.53
C ALA A 113 -0.61 9.67 -17.06
N SER A 114 0.49 10.00 -17.71
CA SER A 114 0.76 9.74 -19.13
C SER A 114 0.90 8.24 -19.34
N ILE A 115 1.35 7.53 -18.30
CA ILE A 115 1.24 6.08 -18.15
C ILE A 115 -0.20 5.62 -17.83
N ARG A 116 -1.07 6.49 -17.28
CA ARG A 116 -2.47 6.18 -16.90
C ARG A 116 -3.53 6.54 -17.94
N GLY A 117 -3.28 7.50 -18.83
CA GLY A 117 -4.32 8.10 -19.69
C GLY A 117 -4.01 8.08 -21.18
N LYS A 118 -2.84 7.59 -21.61
CA LYS A 118 -2.49 7.41 -23.04
C LYS A 118 -1.91 6.06 -23.39
N ILE A 119 -1.47 5.30 -22.40
CA ILE A 119 -1.08 3.92 -22.63
C ILE A 119 -2.36 3.13 -22.48
N GLU A 120 -2.85 2.53 -23.57
CA GLU A 120 -3.68 1.34 -23.45
C GLU A 120 -2.81 0.33 -22.68
N VAL A 121 -2.90 0.32 -21.35
CA VAL A 121 -2.02 -0.46 -20.48
C VAL A 121 -2.17 -1.96 -20.81
N GLU A 122 -3.31 -2.33 -21.38
CA GLU A 122 -3.57 -3.63 -22.01
C GLU A 122 -2.64 -3.95 -23.21
N LYS A 123 -2.16 -2.94 -23.95
CA LYS A 123 -1.33 -3.10 -25.15
C LYS A 123 0.18 -3.13 -24.89
N ILE A 124 0.65 -2.86 -23.66
CA ILE A 124 2.07 -3.06 -23.32
C ILE A 124 2.23 -4.39 -22.58
N PRO A 125 2.76 -5.44 -23.24
CA PRO A 125 2.87 -6.75 -22.63
C PRO A 125 3.72 -6.74 -21.37
N GLY A 126 3.17 -7.31 -20.28
CA GLY A 126 3.94 -7.58 -19.07
C GLY A 126 4.10 -6.41 -18.10
N LEU A 127 3.29 -5.35 -18.21
CA LEU A 127 3.13 -4.37 -17.13
C LEU A 127 2.30 -4.92 -15.97
N PHE A 128 1.29 -5.74 -16.27
CA PHE A 128 0.47 -6.35 -15.25
C PHE A 128 1.18 -7.51 -14.53
N PRO A 129 0.97 -7.66 -13.21
CA PRO A 129 1.37 -8.88 -12.51
C PRO A 129 0.71 -10.09 -13.19
N PRO A 130 1.40 -11.24 -13.28
CA PRO A 130 0.87 -12.42 -13.97
C PRO A 130 -0.46 -12.92 -13.37
N CYS A 131 -0.65 -12.75 -12.05
CA CYS A 131 -1.92 -13.08 -11.40
C CYS A 131 -3.08 -12.20 -11.84
N ILE A 132 -2.86 -10.89 -12.03
CA ILE A 132 -3.89 -9.99 -12.54
C ILE A 132 -4.18 -10.28 -14.01
N GLN A 133 -3.13 -10.50 -14.81
CA GLN A 133 -3.29 -10.88 -16.21
C GLN A 133 -4.14 -12.15 -16.36
N SER A 134 -3.86 -13.18 -15.54
CA SER A 134 -4.64 -14.42 -15.53
C SER A 134 -6.12 -14.23 -15.18
N LEU A 135 -6.48 -13.23 -14.36
CA LEU A 135 -7.88 -12.90 -14.06
C LEU A 135 -8.57 -12.25 -15.27
N ILE A 136 -7.87 -11.34 -15.95
CA ILE A 136 -8.36 -10.70 -17.18
C ILE A 136 -8.54 -11.74 -18.28
N ASP A 137 -7.57 -12.63 -18.47
CA ASP A 137 -7.64 -13.70 -19.46
C ASP A 137 -8.80 -14.66 -19.17
N SER A 138 -9.09 -14.92 -17.89
CA SER A 138 -10.25 -15.72 -17.48
C SER A 138 -11.57 -15.05 -17.84
N LEU A 139 -11.70 -13.73 -17.63
CA LEU A 139 -12.88 -12.97 -18.05
C LEU A 139 -13.03 -12.95 -19.58
N LYS A 140 -11.96 -12.67 -20.32
CA LYS A 140 -11.98 -12.67 -21.80
C LYS A 140 -12.31 -14.06 -22.37
N ALA A 141 -11.99 -15.13 -21.66
CA ALA A 141 -12.38 -16.50 -21.98
C ALA A 141 -13.83 -16.86 -21.56
N GLY A 142 -14.62 -15.90 -21.08
CA GLY A 142 -16.00 -16.11 -20.65
C GLY A 142 -16.13 -16.92 -19.36
N LYS A 143 -15.11 -16.93 -18.48
CA LYS A 143 -15.18 -17.61 -17.18
C LYS A 143 -15.68 -16.65 -16.11
N ASN A 144 -16.62 -17.12 -15.29
CA ASN A 144 -17.07 -16.36 -14.12
C ASN A 144 -15.96 -16.32 -13.06
N LEU A 145 -15.57 -15.10 -12.67
CA LEU A 145 -14.65 -14.89 -11.56
C LEU A 145 -15.39 -15.00 -10.21
N PRO A 146 -14.79 -15.65 -9.19
CA PRO A 146 -15.34 -15.61 -7.83
C PRO A 146 -15.30 -14.19 -7.26
N HIS A 147 -16.11 -13.91 -6.23
CA HIS A 147 -16.22 -12.57 -5.64
C HIS A 147 -14.85 -11.99 -5.21
N SER A 148 -13.98 -12.79 -4.61
CA SER A 148 -12.63 -12.38 -4.21
C SER A 148 -11.76 -11.98 -5.41
N ALA A 149 -11.88 -12.67 -6.54
CA ALA A 149 -11.18 -12.35 -7.78
C ALA A 149 -11.70 -11.05 -8.42
N ARG A 150 -13.04 -10.87 -8.44
CA ARG A 150 -13.68 -9.62 -8.90
C ARG A 150 -13.19 -8.42 -8.09
N PHE A 151 -13.20 -8.54 -6.75
CA PHE A 151 -12.66 -7.51 -5.88
C PHE A 151 -11.17 -7.23 -6.15
N ALA A 152 -10.35 -8.28 -6.26
CA ALA A 152 -8.91 -8.13 -6.49
C ALA A 152 -8.60 -7.40 -7.81
N LEU A 153 -9.32 -7.74 -8.88
CA LEU A 153 -9.16 -7.11 -10.18
C LEU A 153 -9.67 -5.66 -10.17
N ALA A 154 -10.90 -5.42 -9.72
CA ALA A 154 -11.50 -4.08 -9.66
C ALA A 154 -10.65 -3.11 -8.82
N SER A 155 -10.29 -3.52 -7.60
CA SER A 155 -9.46 -2.70 -6.71
C SER A 155 -8.06 -2.46 -7.29
N PHE A 156 -7.46 -3.43 -8.00
CA PHE A 156 -6.19 -3.21 -8.69
C PHE A 156 -6.31 -2.16 -9.79
N LEU A 157 -7.27 -2.33 -10.71
CA LEU A 157 -7.48 -1.43 -11.85
C LEU A 157 -7.75 0.02 -11.39
N LEU A 158 -8.63 0.21 -10.40
CA LEU A 158 -8.92 1.52 -9.79
C LEU A 158 -7.70 2.17 -9.11
N ASN A 159 -6.76 1.37 -8.61
CA ASN A 159 -5.55 1.87 -7.95
C ASN A 159 -4.42 2.17 -8.95
N ILE A 160 -4.39 1.52 -10.12
CA ILE A 160 -3.45 1.86 -11.18
C ILE A 160 -3.94 3.04 -12.03
N GLY A 161 -5.23 3.36 -12.01
CA GLY A 161 -5.75 4.62 -12.57
C GLY A 161 -6.99 4.49 -13.45
N TYR A 162 -7.54 3.30 -13.63
CA TYR A 162 -8.76 3.11 -14.41
C TYR A 162 -9.93 3.79 -13.69
N SER A 163 -10.82 4.40 -14.48
CA SER A 163 -12.11 4.95 -14.07
C SER A 163 -13.11 3.83 -13.79
N VAL A 164 -14.24 4.17 -13.16
CA VAL A 164 -15.34 3.21 -12.92
C VAL A 164 -15.83 2.62 -14.24
N ASP A 165 -15.96 3.44 -15.29
CA ASP A 165 -16.44 3.01 -16.60
C ASP A 165 -15.44 2.09 -17.31
N GLU A 166 -14.14 2.39 -17.27
CA GLU A 166 -13.12 1.49 -17.84
C GLU A 166 -13.06 0.15 -17.09
N VAL A 167 -13.26 0.15 -15.77
CA VAL A 167 -13.33 -1.10 -15.00
C VAL A 167 -14.61 -1.88 -15.35
N LEU A 168 -15.74 -1.21 -15.56
CA LEU A 168 -16.98 -1.83 -16.00
C LEU A 168 -16.83 -2.52 -17.36
N GLU A 169 -16.15 -1.87 -18.29
CA GLU A 169 -15.86 -2.44 -19.62
C GLU A 169 -15.08 -3.76 -19.49
N VAL A 170 -14.09 -3.83 -18.60
CA VAL A 170 -13.35 -5.08 -18.33
C VAL A 170 -14.26 -6.18 -17.78
N PHE A 171 -15.25 -5.85 -16.94
CA PHE A 171 -16.19 -6.83 -16.40
C PHE A 171 -17.33 -7.20 -17.34
N SER A 172 -17.54 -6.44 -18.43
CA SER A 172 -18.58 -6.72 -19.43
C SER A 172 -18.40 -8.07 -20.15
N PHE A 173 -17.18 -8.61 -20.15
CA PHE A 173 -16.86 -9.95 -20.66
C PHE A 173 -17.37 -11.09 -19.76
N SER A 174 -17.83 -10.82 -18.54
CA SER A 174 -18.36 -11.85 -17.63
C SER A 174 -19.73 -12.36 -18.11
N PRO A 175 -19.95 -13.68 -18.22
CA PRO A 175 -21.25 -14.24 -18.65
C PRO A 175 -22.46 -13.81 -17.80
N ASP A 176 -22.26 -13.52 -16.52
CA ASP A 176 -23.28 -13.07 -15.57
C ASP A 176 -23.28 -11.54 -15.36
N PHE A 177 -22.70 -10.79 -16.30
CA PHE A 177 -22.53 -9.35 -16.15
C PHE A 177 -23.88 -8.62 -16.02
N ARG A 178 -23.98 -7.84 -14.95
CA ARG A 178 -25.08 -6.92 -14.67
C ARG A 178 -24.51 -5.56 -14.34
N GLU A 179 -24.67 -4.61 -15.27
CA GLU A 179 -24.03 -3.29 -15.17
C GLU A 179 -24.43 -2.55 -13.88
N ASP A 180 -25.71 -2.57 -13.52
CA ASP A 180 -26.24 -1.90 -12.34
C ASP A 180 -25.55 -2.36 -11.04
N LEU A 181 -25.42 -3.68 -10.87
CA LEU A 181 -24.77 -4.28 -9.72
C LEU A 181 -23.24 -4.10 -9.75
N ALA A 182 -22.63 -4.28 -10.92
CA ALA A 182 -21.19 -4.14 -11.09
C ALA A 182 -20.76 -2.69 -10.81
N ARG A 183 -21.50 -1.70 -11.33
CA ARG A 183 -21.22 -0.27 -11.15
C ARG A 183 -21.27 0.09 -9.68
N TYR A 184 -22.33 -0.34 -8.98
CA TYR A 184 -22.45 -0.13 -7.55
C TYR A 184 -21.27 -0.70 -6.76
N GLN A 185 -20.85 -1.93 -7.07
CA GLN A 185 -19.69 -2.56 -6.41
C GLN A 185 -18.38 -1.82 -6.69
N ILE A 186 -18.14 -1.44 -7.94
CA ILE A 186 -16.91 -0.73 -8.34
C ILE A 186 -16.86 0.67 -7.71
N GLU A 187 -17.97 1.41 -7.70
CA GLU A 187 -18.08 2.71 -7.02
C GLU A 187 -17.81 2.59 -5.52
N HIS A 188 -18.31 1.54 -4.87
CA HIS A 188 -18.03 1.27 -3.46
C HIS A 188 -16.53 1.00 -3.22
N ILE A 189 -15.90 0.17 -4.07
CA ILE A 189 -14.45 -0.10 -4.00
C ILE A 189 -13.63 1.19 -4.22
N ALA A 190 -14.10 2.06 -5.12
CA ALA A 190 -13.47 3.35 -5.42
C ALA A 190 -13.60 4.38 -4.27
N GLY A 191 -14.44 4.11 -3.26
CA GLY A 191 -14.74 5.05 -2.18
C GLY A 191 -15.76 6.14 -2.57
N LEU A 192 -16.53 5.92 -3.64
CA LEU A 192 -17.59 6.85 -4.09
C LEU A 192 -18.95 6.58 -3.40
N ARG A 193 -19.07 5.46 -2.70
CA ARG A 193 -20.28 5.04 -1.95
C ARG A 193 -19.93 4.62 -0.53
N GLY A 194 -20.95 4.50 0.33
CA GLY A 194 -20.82 3.96 1.68
C GLY A 194 -19.87 4.78 2.58
N SER A 195 -18.92 4.09 3.24
CA SER A 195 -17.93 4.68 4.15
C SER A 195 -16.89 5.59 3.49
N ARG A 196 -16.99 5.83 2.17
CA ARG A 196 -16.03 6.59 1.34
C ARG A 196 -14.59 6.10 1.43
N THR A 197 -14.39 4.85 1.85
CA THR A 197 -13.07 4.23 1.95
C THR A 197 -12.65 3.73 0.58
N LYS A 198 -11.55 4.25 0.02
CA LYS A 198 -10.95 3.68 -1.19
C LYS A 198 -10.19 2.40 -0.84
N TYR A 199 -10.62 1.27 -1.39
CA TYR A 199 -10.03 -0.03 -1.09
C TYR A 199 -8.77 -0.28 -1.91
N SER A 200 -7.78 -0.92 -1.29
CA SER A 200 -6.56 -1.42 -1.95
C SER A 200 -6.73 -2.89 -2.34
N PRO A 201 -6.10 -3.36 -3.44
CA PRO A 201 -6.09 -4.78 -3.75
C PRO A 201 -5.35 -5.59 -2.68
N TYR A 202 -5.60 -6.89 -2.69
CA TYR A 202 -4.96 -7.83 -1.78
C TYR A 202 -3.42 -7.83 -1.92
N LYS A 203 -2.73 -7.98 -0.78
CA LYS A 203 -1.29 -8.31 -0.76
C LYS A 203 -1.02 -9.64 -1.46
N CYS A 204 0.21 -9.86 -1.94
CA CYS A 204 0.56 -11.09 -2.67
C CYS A 204 0.28 -12.38 -1.85
N ASP A 205 0.50 -12.37 -0.53
CA ASP A 205 0.17 -13.55 0.29
C ASP A 205 -1.33 -13.83 0.32
N ASN A 206 -2.17 -12.77 0.38
CA ASN A 206 -3.62 -12.94 0.36
C ASN A 206 -4.08 -13.46 -1.00
N MET A 207 -3.52 -12.95 -2.09
CA MET A 207 -3.79 -13.46 -3.43
C MET A 207 -3.49 -14.97 -3.51
N ARG A 208 -2.37 -15.42 -2.92
CA ARG A 208 -2.02 -16.85 -2.86
C ARG A 208 -2.98 -17.66 -2.00
N SER A 209 -3.27 -17.20 -0.78
CA SER A 209 -4.19 -17.89 0.14
C SER A 209 -5.62 -18.01 -0.41
N LEU A 210 -6.04 -17.08 -1.26
CA LEU A 210 -7.34 -17.10 -1.94
C LEU A 210 -7.33 -17.87 -3.27
N GLY A 211 -6.21 -18.50 -3.65
CA GLY A 211 -6.07 -19.22 -4.92
C GLY A 211 -6.02 -18.32 -6.16
N LEU A 212 -5.82 -17.01 -6.00
CA LEU A 212 -5.80 -16.01 -7.07
C LEU A 212 -4.40 -15.78 -7.67
N CYS A 213 -3.36 -16.39 -7.12
CA CYS A 213 -1.98 -16.23 -7.60
C CYS A 213 -1.18 -17.51 -7.40
N ARG A 214 -0.58 -18.00 -8.49
CA ARG A 214 0.35 -19.14 -8.53
C ARG A 214 1.78 -18.76 -8.93
N TRP A 215 2.11 -17.46 -8.91
CA TRP A 215 3.43 -16.97 -9.31
C TRP A 215 4.21 -16.39 -8.12
N GLN A 216 5.52 -16.61 -8.12
CA GLN A 216 6.48 -15.91 -7.29
C GLN A 216 7.15 -14.80 -8.09
N CYS A 217 6.98 -13.56 -7.62
CA CYS A 217 7.59 -12.37 -8.22
C CYS A 217 8.72 -11.87 -7.30
N ARG A 218 9.98 -11.87 -7.77
CA ARG A 218 11.15 -11.59 -6.93
C ARG A 218 11.13 -10.17 -6.36
N GLY A 219 11.18 -10.07 -5.02
CA GLY A 219 11.18 -8.79 -4.30
C GLY A 219 9.85 -8.03 -4.38
N ILE A 220 8.75 -8.73 -4.67
CA ILE A 220 7.39 -8.17 -4.73
C ILE A 220 6.54 -8.72 -3.58
N ARG A 221 5.86 -7.84 -2.86
CA ARG A 221 4.91 -8.17 -1.78
C ARG A 221 3.48 -7.69 -2.06
N HIS A 222 3.29 -6.88 -3.11
CA HIS A 222 2.01 -6.31 -3.48
C HIS A 222 1.84 -6.22 -5.00
N PRO A 223 0.65 -6.51 -5.59
CA PRO A 223 0.41 -6.39 -7.03
C PRO A 223 0.74 -4.98 -7.58
N LEU A 224 0.34 -3.92 -6.88
CA LEU A 224 0.70 -2.54 -7.27
C LEU A 224 2.22 -2.31 -7.29
N GLN A 225 2.98 -2.95 -6.40
CA GLN A 225 4.45 -2.82 -6.39
C GLN A 225 5.06 -3.41 -7.66
N PHE A 226 4.53 -4.54 -8.13
CA PHE A 226 4.95 -5.12 -9.41
C PHE A 226 4.68 -4.16 -10.55
N PHE A 227 3.43 -3.66 -10.65
CA PHE A 227 3.01 -2.76 -11.71
C PHE A 227 3.91 -1.51 -11.79
N PHE A 228 4.08 -0.81 -10.68
CA PHE A 228 4.93 0.40 -10.65
C PHE A 228 6.43 0.13 -10.80
N ARG A 229 6.90 -1.12 -10.65
CA ARG A 229 8.28 -1.49 -10.98
C ARG A 229 8.42 -1.79 -12.47
N ALA A 230 7.47 -2.53 -13.06
CA ALA A 230 7.43 -2.80 -14.49
C ALA A 230 7.33 -1.52 -15.32
N VAL A 231 6.45 -0.60 -14.91
CA VAL A 231 6.29 0.74 -15.50
C VAL A 231 7.59 1.55 -15.49
N ARG A 232 8.44 1.38 -14.48
CA ARG A 232 9.75 2.06 -14.38
C ARG A 232 10.87 1.33 -15.13
N GLY A 233 10.54 0.39 -16.01
CA GLY A 233 11.52 -0.44 -16.74
C GLY A 233 12.25 -1.47 -15.87
N ARG A 234 11.83 -1.67 -14.61
CA ARG A 234 12.46 -2.61 -13.66
C ARG A 234 11.56 -3.83 -13.43
N LYS A 235 11.18 -4.50 -14.53
CA LYS A 235 10.26 -5.64 -14.50
C LYS A 235 10.80 -6.73 -13.55
N PRO A 236 10.01 -7.18 -12.56
CA PRO A 236 10.46 -8.23 -11.65
C PRO A 236 10.61 -9.58 -12.36
N GLU A 237 11.56 -10.39 -11.90
CA GLU A 237 11.68 -11.80 -12.28
C GLU A 237 10.45 -12.57 -11.75
N VAL A 238 9.82 -13.35 -12.62
CA VAL A 238 8.59 -14.12 -12.33
C VAL A 238 8.85 -15.60 -12.54
N LYS A 239 8.43 -16.42 -11.58
CA LYS A 239 8.41 -17.88 -11.70
C LYS A 239 7.04 -18.40 -11.34
N GLU A 240 6.46 -19.26 -12.17
CA GLU A 240 5.25 -19.98 -11.82
C GLU A 240 5.60 -21.09 -10.83
N VAL A 241 4.77 -21.27 -9.81
CA VAL A 241 4.93 -22.28 -8.77
C VAL A 241 3.71 -23.18 -8.83
N GLY A 242 3.95 -24.40 -9.31
CA GLY A 242 3.00 -25.51 -9.28
C GLY A 242 3.09 -26.26 -7.97
#